data_AF-A0A6P0J1X3-F1
#
_entry.id   AF-A0A6P0J1X3-F1
#
_cell.length_a   1.000
_cell.length_b   1.000
_cell.length_c   1.000
_cell.angle_alpha   90.00
_cell.angle_beta   90.00
_cell.angle_gamma   90.00
#
_symmetry.space_group_name_H-M   'P 1'
#
loop_
_entity.id
_entity.type
_entity.pdbx_description
1 polymer ?
#
loop_
_entity_poly.entity_id
_entity_poly.type
_entity_poly.pdbx_seq_one_letter_code
_entity_poly.pdbx_strand_id
1 'polypeptide(L)'
;NVILCERGIRTHDRKYTRNTLDLSVIPVLRTLTHLPIMIDPSHGTGKAEYVPAMAMASIAAGADALMIEVHPNPSQALSDGPQSLTPHRYQELMQEMAVIGETVGRWPEKLAFTPSSHQATQKFSAIV
;
A
#
# COMPACT_ATOMS: atom_id res chain seq x y z
N ASN A 1 -5.58 -0.92 -20.40
CA ASN A 1 -5.83 -1.18 -18.96
C ASN A 1 -5.34 0.01 -18.15
N VAL A 2 -6.23 0.61 -17.37
CA VAL A 2 -5.97 1.82 -16.55
C VAL A 2 -6.33 1.50 -15.10
N ILE A 3 -5.52 1.96 -14.16
CA ILE A 3 -5.76 1.88 -12.70
C ILE A 3 -5.69 3.30 -12.16
N LEU A 4 -6.66 3.69 -11.34
CA LEU A 4 -6.63 4.98 -10.65
C LEU A 4 -5.78 4.87 -9.39
N CYS A 5 -4.95 5.86 -9.11
CA CYS A 5 -4.09 5.86 -7.93
C CYS A 5 -4.28 7.15 -7.13
N GLU A 6 -4.81 7.01 -5.91
CA GLU A 6 -4.86 8.09 -4.93
C GLU A 6 -3.56 8.15 -4.16
N ARG A 7 -2.96 9.34 -4.09
CA ARG A 7 -1.64 9.57 -3.46
C ARG A 7 -1.57 10.84 -2.62
N GLY A 8 -2.71 11.29 -2.14
CA GLY A 8 -2.89 12.43 -1.28
C GLY A 8 -3.09 13.75 -2.01
N ILE A 9 -3.90 14.61 -1.39
CA ILE A 9 -4.14 15.98 -1.80
C ILE A 9 -3.37 16.96 -0.93
N ARG A 10 -3.00 18.11 -1.50
CA ARG A 10 -2.38 19.19 -0.75
C ARG A 10 -3.43 19.91 0.09
N THR A 11 -3.17 20.05 1.38
CA THR A 11 -3.99 20.85 2.31
C THR A 11 -3.13 21.93 2.99
N HIS A 12 -3.73 22.68 3.93
CA HIS A 12 -3.04 23.74 4.67
C HIS A 12 -2.12 23.18 5.77
N ASP A 13 -2.47 22.05 6.37
CA ASP A 13 -1.65 21.40 7.39
C ASP A 13 -0.56 20.56 6.73
N ARG A 14 0.70 20.93 6.99
CA ARG A 14 1.89 20.22 6.53
C ARG A 14 2.81 19.81 7.68
N LYS A 15 2.32 19.88 8.91
CA LYS A 15 3.11 19.58 10.11
C LYS A 15 3.33 18.08 10.28
N TYR A 16 2.31 17.28 9.94
CA TYR A 16 2.31 15.84 10.24
C TYR A 16 2.57 14.96 9.03
N THR A 17 2.01 15.28 7.86
CA THR A 17 2.15 14.49 6.63
C THR A 17 2.55 15.35 5.43
N ARG A 18 3.10 14.72 4.39
CA ARG A 18 3.42 15.36 3.10
C ARG A 18 2.15 15.83 2.40
N ASN A 19 1.15 14.95 2.29
CA ASN A 19 -0.19 15.23 1.78
C ASN A 19 -1.25 14.69 2.78
N THR A 20 -2.51 15.08 2.60
CA THR A 20 -3.62 14.41 3.26
C THR A 20 -4.09 13.27 2.36
N LEU A 21 -3.92 12.03 2.82
CA LEU A 21 -4.38 10.85 2.09
C LEU A 21 -5.91 10.76 2.19
N ASP A 22 -6.61 10.95 1.07
CA ASP A 22 -8.07 10.98 1.06
C ASP A 22 -8.67 9.60 0.75
N LEU A 23 -8.97 8.82 1.79
CA LEU A 23 -9.62 7.52 1.61
C LEU A 23 -11.09 7.63 1.17
N SER A 24 -11.72 8.82 1.30
CA SER A 24 -13.11 9.02 0.85
C SER A 24 -13.23 8.95 -0.67
N VAL A 25 -12.11 9.09 -1.40
CA VAL A 25 -12.07 8.92 -2.85
C VAL A 25 -12.50 7.51 -3.30
N ILE A 26 -12.30 6.48 -2.45
CA ILE A 26 -12.64 5.11 -2.80
C ILE A 26 -14.16 4.98 -3.06
N PRO A 27 -15.06 5.24 -2.08
CA PRO A 27 -16.50 5.16 -2.34
C PRO A 27 -16.97 6.16 -3.41
N VAL A 28 -16.36 7.35 -3.51
CA VAL A 28 -16.69 8.31 -4.57
C VAL A 28 -16.41 7.72 -5.95
N LEU A 29 -15.20 7.22 -6.20
CA LEU A 29 -14.81 6.66 -7.49
C LEU A 29 -15.62 5.40 -7.84
N ARG A 30 -16.03 4.58 -6.86
CA ARG A 30 -16.92 3.44 -7.12
C ARG A 30 -18.25 3.84 -7.75
N THR A 31 -18.74 5.05 -7.49
CA THR A 31 -19.97 5.56 -8.12
C THR A 31 -19.75 6.13 -9.52
N LEU A 32 -18.51 6.49 -9.84
CA LEU A 32 -18.16 7.22 -11.07
C LEU A 32 -17.50 6.34 -12.12
N THR A 33 -16.91 5.22 -11.73
CA THR A 33 -16.13 4.38 -12.63
C THR A 33 -16.09 2.91 -12.20
N HIS A 34 -15.82 2.05 -13.17
CA HIS A 34 -15.57 0.62 -12.98
C HIS A 34 -14.07 0.30 -12.87
N LEU A 35 -13.19 1.30 -13.01
CA LEU A 35 -11.75 1.09 -12.99
C LEU A 35 -11.26 0.67 -11.59
N PRO A 36 -10.20 -0.15 -11.49
CA PRO A 36 -9.57 -0.48 -10.22
C PRO A 36 -8.99 0.76 -9.53
N ILE A 37 -9.07 0.80 -8.20
CA ILE A 37 -8.61 1.90 -7.36
C ILE A 37 -7.45 1.43 -6.48
N MET A 38 -6.29 2.03 -6.68
CA MET A 38 -5.06 1.83 -5.91
C MET A 38 -4.85 3.00 -4.94
N ILE A 39 -4.31 2.70 -3.76
CA ILE A 39 -3.88 3.73 -2.80
C ILE A 39 -2.37 3.68 -2.60
N ASP A 40 -1.72 4.85 -2.59
CA ASP A 40 -0.30 5.04 -2.28
C ASP A 40 -0.14 5.69 -0.89
N PRO A 41 -0.06 4.88 0.18
CA PRO A 41 0.18 5.40 1.52
C PRO A 41 1.59 5.95 1.73
N SER A 42 2.57 5.54 0.91
CA SER A 42 3.97 5.95 1.03
C SER A 42 4.11 7.42 0.66
N HIS A 43 3.72 7.79 -0.55
CA HIS A 43 3.76 9.18 -0.99
C HIS A 43 2.63 10.02 -0.40
N GLY A 44 1.47 9.41 -0.15
CA GLY A 44 0.33 10.09 0.47
C GLY A 44 0.69 10.68 1.83
N THR A 45 1.39 9.92 2.67
CA THR A 45 1.82 10.40 3.98
C THR A 45 3.22 11.02 3.96
N GLY A 46 4.11 10.51 3.10
CA GLY A 46 5.53 10.85 3.06
C GLY A 46 6.31 10.34 4.27
N LYS A 47 5.77 9.39 5.05
CA LYS A 47 6.36 8.91 6.30
C LYS A 47 6.14 7.41 6.50
N ALA A 48 7.24 6.67 6.57
CA ALA A 48 7.24 5.22 6.73
C ALA A 48 6.45 4.75 7.96
N GLU A 49 6.49 5.51 9.06
CA GLU A 49 5.75 5.21 10.30
C GLU A 49 4.22 5.18 10.13
N TYR A 50 3.67 5.88 9.14
CA TYR A 50 2.21 5.93 8.91
C TYR A 50 1.75 4.95 7.84
N VAL A 51 2.68 4.42 7.04
CA VAL A 51 2.36 3.51 5.94
C VAL A 51 1.55 2.29 6.40
N PRO A 52 1.92 1.58 7.50
CA PRO A 52 1.15 0.42 7.94
C PRO A 52 -0.31 0.72 8.25
N ALA A 53 -0.56 1.77 9.04
CA ALA A 53 -1.91 2.16 9.43
C ALA A 53 -2.75 2.59 8.22
N MET A 54 -2.16 3.37 7.31
CA MET A 54 -2.86 3.84 6.11
C MET A 54 -3.10 2.72 5.09
N ALA A 55 -2.18 1.76 4.95
CA ALA A 55 -2.36 0.59 4.10
C ALA A 55 -3.53 -0.29 4.59
N MET A 56 -3.57 -0.58 5.88
CA MET A 56 -4.68 -1.31 6.50
C MET A 56 -6.03 -0.58 6.35
N ALA A 57 -6.04 0.74 6.58
CA ALA A 57 -7.24 1.55 6.40
C ALA A 57 -7.71 1.56 4.93
N SER A 58 -6.78 1.56 3.98
CA SER A 58 -7.08 1.52 2.54
C SER A 58 -7.76 0.22 2.13
N ILE A 59 -7.27 -0.92 2.63
CA ILE A 59 -7.91 -2.23 2.40
C ILE A 59 -9.32 -2.24 3.01
N ALA A 60 -9.45 -1.80 4.26
CA ALA A 60 -10.73 -1.74 4.95
C ALA A 60 -11.74 -0.81 4.24
N ALA A 61 -11.27 0.28 3.63
CA ALA A 61 -12.08 1.19 2.82
C ALA A 61 -12.46 0.62 1.44
N GLY A 62 -11.88 -0.51 1.04
CA GLY A 62 -12.21 -1.21 -0.21
C GLY A 62 -11.33 -0.83 -1.40
N ALA A 63 -10.07 -0.46 -1.16
CA ALA A 63 -9.07 -0.37 -2.23
C ALA A 63 -8.90 -1.73 -2.93
N ASP A 64 -8.60 -1.69 -4.23
CA ASP A 64 -8.28 -2.90 -5.01
C ASP A 64 -6.79 -3.23 -4.95
N ALA A 65 -5.95 -2.20 -4.78
CA ALA A 65 -4.50 -2.32 -4.82
C ALA A 65 -3.81 -1.34 -3.88
N LEU A 66 -2.56 -1.63 -3.52
CA LEU A 66 -1.69 -0.74 -2.76
C LEU A 66 -0.34 -0.54 -3.45
N MET A 67 0.20 0.67 -3.33
CA MET A 67 1.57 0.98 -3.74
C MET A 67 2.43 1.33 -2.52
N ILE A 68 3.33 0.43 -2.15
CA ILE A 68 4.17 0.55 -0.94
C ILE A 68 5.64 0.60 -1.35
N GLU A 69 6.35 1.63 -0.90
CA GLU A 69 7.79 1.72 -1.11
C GLU A 69 8.56 0.92 -0.06
N VAL A 70 9.57 0.16 -0.53
CA VAL A 70 10.41 -0.69 0.31
C VAL A 70 11.86 -0.50 -0.11
N HIS A 71 12.75 -0.28 0.87
CA HIS A 71 14.18 -0.17 0.64
C HIS A 71 14.96 -0.92 1.74
N PRO A 72 16.01 -1.70 1.40
CA PRO A 72 16.77 -2.46 2.40
C PRO A 72 17.47 -1.57 3.43
N ASN A 73 17.83 -0.34 3.05
CA ASN A 73 18.42 0.65 3.94
C ASN A 73 17.86 2.06 3.67
N PRO A 74 16.68 2.43 4.19
CA PRO A 74 16.01 3.68 3.83
C PRO A 74 16.86 4.94 4.09
N SER A 75 17.78 4.90 5.07
CA SER A 75 18.68 6.02 5.37
C SER A 75 19.71 6.32 4.28
N GLN A 76 19.98 5.37 3.38
CA GLN A 76 20.91 5.51 2.25
C GLN A 76 20.19 5.51 0.89
N ALA A 77 18.86 5.58 0.88
CA ALA A 77 18.12 5.62 -0.38
C ALA A 77 18.43 6.92 -1.15
N LEU A 78 18.67 6.80 -2.46
CA LEU A 78 18.94 7.94 -3.33
C LEU A 78 17.69 8.81 -3.56
N SER A 79 16.50 8.24 -3.35
CA SER A 79 15.20 8.92 -3.38
C SER A 79 14.29 8.29 -2.34
N ASP A 80 13.37 9.09 -1.80
CA ASP A 80 12.19 8.63 -1.05
C ASP A 80 12.45 7.71 0.17
N GLY A 81 13.67 7.79 0.73
CA GLY A 81 14.04 7.09 1.96
C GLY A 81 13.07 7.29 3.13
N PRO A 82 12.61 8.51 3.45
CA PRO A 82 11.73 8.75 4.61
C PRO A 82 10.38 8.03 4.59
N GLN A 83 9.89 7.61 3.41
CA GLN A 83 8.59 6.95 3.24
C GLN A 83 8.72 5.46 2.86
N SER A 84 9.95 4.97 2.68
CA SER A 84 10.24 3.57 2.37
C SER A 84 10.27 2.71 3.63
N LEU A 85 9.51 1.61 3.63
CA LEU A 85 9.61 0.58 4.67
C LEU A 85 10.91 -0.22 4.52
N THR A 86 11.34 -0.86 5.60
CA THR A 86 12.33 -1.95 5.51
C THR A 86 11.64 -3.24 5.04
N PRO A 87 12.36 -4.19 4.43
CA PRO A 87 11.79 -5.48 4.05
C PRO A 87 11.15 -6.24 5.21
N HIS A 88 11.75 -6.16 6.40
CA HIS A 88 11.19 -6.75 7.62
C HIS A 88 9.84 -6.12 7.98
N ARG A 89 9.76 -4.79 8.02
CA ARG A 89 8.50 -4.09 8.35
C ARG A 89 7.43 -4.32 7.28
N TYR A 90 7.82 -4.43 6.02
CA TYR A 90 6.91 -4.80 4.94
C TYR A 90 6.35 -6.22 5.14
N GLN A 91 7.17 -7.19 5.53
CA GLN A 91 6.70 -8.55 5.81
C GLN A 91 5.70 -8.60 6.97
N GLU A 92 5.95 -7.85 8.05
CA GLU A 92 5.00 -7.71 9.16
C GLU A 92 3.68 -7.08 8.69
N LEU A 93 3.76 -6.02 7.89
CA LEU A 93 2.57 -5.37 7.32
C LEU A 93 1.75 -6.33 6.45
N MET A 94 2.38 -7.20 5.66
CA MET A 94 1.64 -8.21 4.88
C MET A 94 0.83 -9.16 5.77
N GLN A 95 1.34 -9.53 6.94
CA GLN A 95 0.61 -10.38 7.90
C GLN A 95 -0.56 -9.62 8.54
N GLU A 96 -0.34 -8.36 8.92
CA GLU A 96 -1.38 -7.47 9.46
C GLU A 96 -2.51 -7.23 8.45
N MET A 97 -2.16 -6.94 7.19
CA MET A 97 -3.10 -6.72 6.11
C MET A 97 -3.89 -7.97 5.75
N ALA A 98 -3.31 -9.17 5.85
CA ALA A 98 -4.02 -10.41 5.60
C ALA A 98 -5.22 -10.58 6.54
N VAL A 99 -5.04 -10.31 7.83
CA VAL A 99 -6.11 -10.41 8.83
C VAL A 99 -7.28 -9.48 8.50
N ILE A 100 -6.98 -8.21 8.19
CA ILE A 100 -8.01 -7.22 7.86
C ILE A 100 -8.65 -7.54 6.51
N GLY A 101 -7.83 -7.85 5.50
CA GLY A 101 -8.28 -8.17 4.15
C GLY A 101 -9.20 -9.39 4.11
N GLU A 102 -8.88 -10.45 4.85
CA GLU A 102 -9.75 -11.62 4.99
C GLU A 102 -11.09 -11.22 5.65
N THR A 103 -11.03 -10.40 6.70
CA THR A 103 -12.22 -9.93 7.43
C THR A 103 -13.18 -9.12 6.53
N VAL A 104 -12.65 -8.32 5.60
CA VAL A 104 -13.46 -7.49 4.69
C VAL A 104 -13.66 -8.11 3.30
N GLY A 105 -13.22 -9.36 3.08
CA GLY A 105 -13.35 -10.05 1.78
C GLY A 105 -12.53 -9.42 0.65
N ARG A 106 -11.40 -8.79 0.97
CA ARG A 106 -10.48 -8.10 0.05
C ARG A 106 -9.06 -8.65 0.07
N TRP A 107 -8.87 -9.87 0.55
CA TRP A 107 -7.59 -10.58 0.44
C TRP A 107 -7.68 -11.66 -0.64
N PRO A 108 -6.67 -11.82 -1.50
CA PRO A 108 -6.66 -12.93 -2.44
C PRO A 108 -6.77 -14.26 -1.68
N GLU A 109 -7.56 -15.20 -2.21
CA GLU A 109 -7.58 -16.57 -1.68
C GLU A 109 -6.15 -17.09 -1.54
N LYS A 110 -5.90 -17.92 -0.51
CA LYS A 110 -4.61 -18.55 -0.26
C LYS A 110 -4.05 -19.09 -1.57
N LEU A 111 -3.07 -18.40 -2.15
CA LEU A 111 -2.19 -18.96 -3.17
C LEU A 111 -1.62 -20.22 -2.53
N ALA A 112 -2.09 -21.39 -2.97
CA ALA A 112 -1.58 -22.66 -2.51
C ALA A 112 -0.07 -22.66 -2.78
N PHE A 113 0.72 -22.49 -1.72
CA PHE A 113 2.16 -22.52 -1.81
C PHE A 113 2.56 -23.97 -2.07
N THR A 114 2.65 -24.36 -3.34
CA THR A 114 3.24 -25.64 -3.73
C THR A 114 4.75 -25.53 -3.53
N PRO A 115 5.38 -26.34 -2.66
CA PRO A 115 6.82 -26.25 -2.47
C PRO A 115 7.50 -26.95 -3.66
N SER A 116 7.86 -26.19 -4.70
CA SER A 116 8.80 -26.68 -5.70
C SER A 116 10.18 -26.08 -5.46
N SER A 117 11.11 -26.96 -5.12
CA SER A 117 12.55 -26.75 -5.11
C SER A 117 13.07 -25.99 -6.34
N HIS A 118 14.05 -25.13 -6.06
CA HIS A 118 14.94 -24.40 -6.98
C HIS A 118 14.68 -22.89 -7.14
N GLN A 119 15.74 -22.15 -6.80
CA GLN A 119 15.98 -20.72 -6.91
C GLN A 119 15.24 -20.02 -8.06
N ALA A 120 14.46 -18.99 -7.72
CA ALA A 120 14.13 -17.91 -8.64
C ALA A 120 14.14 -16.57 -7.90
N THR A 121 14.87 -15.65 -8.50
CA THR A 121 15.23 -14.30 -8.09
C THR A 121 14.03 -13.42 -7.72
N GLN A 122 14.21 -12.59 -6.70
CA GLN A 122 13.27 -11.58 -6.22
C GLN A 122 12.69 -10.73 -7.37
N LYS A 123 11.41 -10.90 -7.65
CA LYS A 123 10.54 -9.85 -8.19
C LYS A 123 9.46 -9.58 -7.15
N PHE A 124 9.76 -8.69 -6.20
CA PHE A 124 8.73 -8.09 -5.35
C PHE A 124 8.33 -6.76 -5.97
N SER A 125 7.43 -6.83 -6.95
CA SER A 125 6.51 -5.74 -7.26
C SER A 125 5.15 -6.24 -6.82
N ALA A 126 4.84 -6.07 -5.54
CA ALA A 126 3.52 -6.40 -5.01
C ALA A 126 2.56 -5.28 -5.40
N ILE A 127 2.06 -5.37 -6.62
CA ILE A 127 0.68 -4.98 -6.88
C ILE A 127 -0.13 -6.09 -6.24
N VAL A 128 -0.74 -5.82 -5.08
CA VAL A 128 -1.95 -6.58 -4.71
C VAL A 128 -3.06 -6.07 -5.61
#